data_AF-A0A915YPH1-F1
#
_entry.id   AF-A0A915YPH1-F1
#
_cell.length_a   1.000
_cell.length_b   1.000
_cell.length_c   1.000
_cell.angle_alpha   90.00
_cell.angle_beta   90.00
_cell.angle_gamma   90.00
#
_symmetry.space_group_name_H-M   'P 1'
#
loop_
_entity.id
_entity.type
_entity.pdbx_description
1 polymer ?
#
loop_
_entity_poly.entity_id
_entity_poly.type
_entity_poly.pdbx_seq_one_letter_code
_entity_poly.pdbx_strand_id
1 'polypeptide(L)'
;MIQRYAIAQRLQVDFDQLSANHSSSSESSSSRLSVSSLEENRNRFKRVFDSNKEEGETLDYAFETVRREIRHQEKIGKSTVENFYYGRGDPKYTTVMSIMRWVDSKEFSGSLDNNAE
;
A
#
# COMPACT_ATOMS: atom_id res chain seq x y z
N MET A 1 -30.19 -2.32 -4.95
CA MET A 1 -29.08 -1.46 -5.39
C MET A 1 -28.63 -0.61 -4.20
N ILE A 2 -27.32 -0.33 -4.13
CA ILE A 2 -26.65 0.55 -3.14
C ILE A 2 -26.25 -0.13 -1.82
N GLN A 3 -25.27 -1.02 -1.88
CA GLN A 3 -24.36 -1.32 -0.76
C GLN A 3 -22.88 -1.11 -1.12
N ARG A 4 -22.59 -0.44 -2.25
CA ARG A 4 -21.21 -0.16 -2.67
C ARG A 4 -20.70 1.22 -2.26
N TYR A 5 -21.59 2.16 -1.91
CA TYR A 5 -21.20 3.52 -1.51
C TYR A 5 -20.71 3.61 -0.06
N ALA A 6 -21.15 2.72 0.84
CA ALA A 6 -20.81 2.81 2.26
C ALA A 6 -19.37 2.40 2.59
N ILE A 7 -18.78 1.48 1.82
CA ILE A 7 -17.39 1.04 2.01
C ILE A 7 -16.42 2.15 1.56
N ALA A 8 -16.72 2.81 0.44
CA ALA A 8 -15.92 3.93 -0.05
C ALA A 8 -15.92 5.11 0.93
N GLN A 9 -17.04 5.40 1.59
CA GLN A 9 -17.13 6.49 2.56
C GLN A 9 -16.42 6.17 3.88
N ARG A 10 -16.44 4.93 4.37
CA ARG A 10 -15.66 4.54 5.56
C ARG A 10 -14.15 4.62 5.32
N LEU A 11 -13.68 4.15 4.17
CA LEU A 11 -12.26 4.27 3.79
C LEU A 11 -11.82 5.73 3.64
N GLN A 12 -12.71 6.61 3.20
CA GLN A 12 -12.42 8.05 3.08
C GLN A 12 -12.37 8.75 4.45
N VAL A 13 -13.27 8.39 5.39
CA VAL A 13 -13.30 8.96 6.74
C VAL A 13 -12.10 8.52 7.59
N ASP A 14 -11.62 7.28 7.44
CA ASP A 14 -10.44 6.80 8.18
C ASP A 14 -9.14 7.46 7.68
N PHE A 15 -9.05 7.81 6.40
CA PHE A 15 -7.91 8.56 5.85
C PHE A 15 -7.84 9.99 6.40
N ASP A 16 -8.99 10.66 6.54
CA ASP A 16 -9.05 12.01 7.10
C ASP A 16 -8.76 12.03 8.62
N GLN A 17 -9.09 10.97 9.35
CA GLN A 17 -8.87 10.87 10.80
C GLN A 17 -7.39 10.62 11.18
N LEU A 18 -6.64 9.90 10.34
CA LEU A 18 -5.19 9.72 10.53
C LEU A 18 -4.39 11.02 10.30
N SER A 19 -4.95 11.98 9.56
CA SER A 19 -4.32 13.28 9.32
C SER A 19 -4.45 14.26 10.50
N ALA A 20 -5.39 14.06 11.42
CA ALA A 20 -5.82 15.11 12.35
C ALA A 20 -5.07 15.18 13.69
N ASN A 21 -4.17 14.22 14.01
CA ASN A 21 -3.55 14.13 15.33
C ASN A 21 -2.12 14.71 15.44
N HIS A 22 -1.63 15.44 14.45
CA HIS A 22 -0.35 16.16 14.55
C HIS A 22 -0.59 17.67 14.49
N SER A 23 -0.76 18.28 15.66
CA SER A 23 -0.93 19.73 15.77
C SER A 23 0.33 20.49 15.33
N SER A 24 0.05 21.50 14.50
CA SER A 24 0.78 22.77 14.29
C SER A 24 2.03 22.77 13.40
N SER A 25 1.83 23.02 12.11
CA SER A 25 2.14 24.33 11.51
C SER A 25 1.77 24.31 10.03
N SER A 26 1.09 25.38 9.60
CA SER A 26 0.68 25.67 8.23
C SER A 26 1.85 25.50 7.25
N GLU A 27 1.54 25.02 6.03
CA GLU A 27 1.83 25.69 4.75
C GLU A 27 1.69 24.67 3.60
N SER A 28 0.74 24.98 2.70
CA SER A 28 0.61 24.52 1.32
C SER A 28 0.26 23.06 1.02
N SER A 29 -0.98 22.91 0.53
CA SER A 29 -1.41 21.88 -0.42
C SER A 29 -0.39 21.75 -1.56
N SER A 30 0.49 20.75 -1.46
CA SER A 30 1.32 20.30 -2.56
C SER A 30 1.10 18.82 -2.71
N SER A 31 0.86 18.37 -3.94
CA SER A 31 0.61 16.98 -4.34
C SER A 31 1.85 16.07 -4.16
N ARG A 32 2.68 16.35 -3.15
CA ARG A 32 3.88 15.64 -2.76
C ARG A 32 3.49 14.84 -1.53
N LEU A 33 3.52 13.51 -1.64
CA LEU A 33 3.46 12.65 -0.46
C LEU A 33 4.49 13.19 0.54
N SER A 34 4.05 13.48 1.76
CA SER A 34 4.98 13.85 2.81
C SER A 34 5.96 12.70 3.03
N VAL A 35 7.19 13.02 3.45
CA VAL A 35 8.22 12.01 3.70
C VAL A 35 7.75 11.02 4.77
N SER A 36 7.01 11.49 5.78
CA SER A 36 6.38 10.65 6.79
C SER A 36 5.37 9.66 6.18
N SER A 37 4.50 10.12 5.28
CA SER A 37 3.54 9.24 4.60
C SER A 37 4.22 8.23 3.68
N LEU A 38 5.35 8.57 3.05
CA LEU A 38 6.09 7.62 2.22
C LEU A 38 6.76 6.52 3.05
N GLU A 39 7.40 6.88 4.16
CA GLU A 39 8.05 5.93 5.06
C GLU A 39 7.03 4.96 5.67
N GLU A 40 5.88 5.47 6.12
CA GLU A 40 4.80 4.64 6.63
C GLU A 40 4.25 3.67 5.57
N ASN A 41 4.04 4.15 4.34
CA ASN A 41 3.63 3.33 3.21
C ASN A 41 4.65 2.21 2.91
N ARG A 42 5.95 2.51 2.97
CA ARG A 42 7.00 1.49 2.81
C ARG A 42 6.96 0.44 3.91
N ASN A 43 6.74 0.85 5.15
CA ASN A 43 6.63 -0.06 6.29
C ASN A 43 5.41 -0.97 6.20
N ARG A 44 4.25 -0.44 5.79
CA ARG A 44 3.05 -1.27 5.51
C ARG A 44 3.32 -2.27 4.40
N PHE A 45 3.87 -1.81 3.28
CA PHE A 45 4.22 -2.69 2.17
C PHE A 45 5.17 -3.81 2.61
N LYS A 46 6.24 -3.48 3.34
CA LYS A 46 7.23 -4.44 3.80
C LYS A 46 6.58 -5.51 4.69
N ARG A 47 5.73 -5.11 5.63
CA ARG A 47 4.99 -6.05 6.49
C ARG A 47 4.11 -7.00 5.67
N VAL A 48 3.30 -6.47 4.76
CA VAL A 48 2.42 -7.30 3.92
C VAL A 48 3.22 -8.20 2.99
N PHE A 49 4.29 -7.69 2.39
CA PHE A 49 5.20 -8.46 1.55
C PHE A 49 5.82 -9.62 2.33
N ASP A 50 6.40 -9.33 3.50
CA ASP A 50 7.06 -10.34 4.33
C ASP A 50 6.08 -11.38 4.90
N SER A 51 4.80 -11.04 5.06
CA SER A 51 3.74 -11.99 5.45
C SER A 51 3.16 -12.81 4.29
N ASN A 52 3.22 -12.30 3.06
CA ASN A 52 2.67 -12.98 1.88
C ASN A 52 3.72 -13.82 1.13
N LYS A 53 5.01 -13.62 1.38
CA LYS A 53 6.07 -14.47 0.82
C LYS A 53 6.01 -15.86 1.46
N GLU A 54 6.26 -16.89 0.68
CA GLU A 54 6.34 -18.26 1.21
C GLU A 54 7.67 -18.51 1.92
N GLU A 55 7.67 -19.39 2.93
CA GLU A 55 8.89 -19.76 3.65
C GLU A 55 9.84 -20.53 2.70
N GLY A 56 11.05 -19.99 2.49
CA GLY A 56 12.02 -20.52 1.53
C GLY A 56 11.93 -19.92 0.12
N GLU A 57 10.95 -19.05 -0.15
CA GLU A 57 10.84 -18.31 -1.40
C GLU A 57 11.99 -17.30 -1.55
N THR A 58 12.58 -17.23 -2.74
CA THR A 58 13.59 -16.20 -3.01
C THR A 58 12.92 -14.83 -3.12
N LEU A 59 13.55 -13.79 -2.57
CA LEU A 59 13.07 -12.40 -2.71
C LEU A 59 12.89 -12.01 -4.18
N ASP A 60 13.76 -12.52 -5.06
CA ASP A 60 13.70 -12.26 -6.49
C ASP A 60 12.38 -12.74 -7.12
N TYR A 61 11.94 -13.94 -6.76
CA TYR A 61 10.68 -14.51 -7.22
C TYR A 61 9.48 -13.80 -6.56
N ALA A 62 9.54 -13.54 -5.25
CA ALA A 62 8.50 -12.78 -4.54
C ALA A 62 8.29 -11.36 -5.14
N PHE A 63 9.37 -10.64 -5.47
CA PHE A 63 9.26 -9.34 -6.16
C PHE A 63 8.64 -9.45 -7.55
N GLU A 64 8.95 -10.51 -8.30
CA GLU A 64 8.35 -10.75 -9.61
C GLU A 64 6.85 -11.08 -9.48
N THR A 65 6.44 -11.83 -8.46
CA THR A 65 5.04 -12.11 -8.14
C THR A 65 4.28 -10.83 -7.85
N VAL A 66 4.76 -10.00 -6.92
CA VAL A 66 4.12 -8.72 -6.58
C VAL A 66 4.05 -7.79 -7.80
N ARG A 67 5.14 -7.70 -8.57
CA ARG A 67 5.14 -6.93 -9.81
C ARG A 67 4.09 -7.44 -10.80
N ARG A 68 3.89 -8.75 -10.94
CA ARG A 68 2.86 -9.32 -11.83
C ARG A 68 1.45 -9.03 -11.33
N GLU A 69 1.22 -9.12 -10.03
CA GLU A 69 -0.08 -8.78 -9.43
C GLU A 69 -0.41 -7.30 -9.63
N ILE A 70 0.56 -6.40 -9.43
CA ILE A 70 0.38 -4.98 -9.72
C ILE A 70 0.29 -4.72 -11.22
N ARG A 71 0.94 -5.50 -12.10
CA ARG A 71 0.85 -5.32 -13.57
C ARG A 71 -0.57 -5.46 -14.11
N HIS A 72 -1.40 -6.30 -13.50
CA HIS A 72 -2.83 -6.39 -13.87
C HIS A 72 -3.60 -5.09 -13.59
N GLN A 73 -2.96 -4.15 -12.91
CA GLN A 73 -3.51 -2.92 -12.38
C GLN A 73 -2.79 -1.68 -12.94
N GLU A 74 -1.46 -1.68 -13.00
CA GLU A 74 -0.61 -0.60 -13.52
C GLU A 74 0.76 -1.14 -13.97
N LYS A 75 1.35 -0.58 -15.03
CA LYS A 75 2.64 -1.07 -15.57
C LYS A 75 3.81 -0.60 -14.70
N ILE A 76 4.17 -1.37 -13.68
CA ILE A 76 5.39 -1.16 -12.89
C ILE A 76 6.47 -2.22 -13.19
N GLY A 77 7.73 -1.82 -13.03
CA GLY A 77 8.89 -2.71 -13.17
C GLY A 77 9.20 -3.44 -11.87
N LYS A 78 9.90 -4.58 -11.96
CA LYS A 78 10.36 -5.34 -10.79
C LYS A 78 11.28 -4.51 -9.90
N SER A 79 12.23 -3.80 -10.51
CA SER A 79 13.14 -2.89 -9.80
C SER A 79 12.41 -1.78 -9.05
N THR A 80 11.22 -1.37 -9.51
CA THR A 80 10.39 -0.40 -8.78
C THR A 80 9.86 -0.99 -7.47
N VAL A 81 9.39 -2.24 -7.49
CA VAL A 81 8.92 -2.95 -6.29
C VAL A 81 10.09 -3.17 -5.32
N GLU A 82 11.24 -3.61 -5.84
CA GLU A 82 12.45 -3.82 -5.06
C GLU A 82 12.95 -2.52 -4.39
N ASN A 83 13.01 -1.42 -5.15
CA ASN A 83 13.36 -0.12 -4.59
C ASN A 83 12.35 0.35 -3.55
N PHE A 84 11.07 0.04 -3.72
CA PHE A 84 10.05 0.34 -2.74
C PHE A 84 10.30 -0.43 -1.42
N TYR A 85 10.62 -1.72 -1.51
CA TYR A 85 10.95 -2.59 -0.37
C TYR A 85 12.17 -2.10 0.42
N TYR A 86 13.25 -1.74 -0.28
CA TYR A 86 14.52 -1.35 0.36
C TYR A 86 14.61 0.13 0.74
N GLY A 87 13.52 0.89 0.67
CA GLY A 87 13.58 2.32 1.02
C GLY A 87 14.32 3.18 -0.01
N ARG A 88 14.57 2.68 -1.22
CA ARG A 88 15.40 3.37 -2.23
C ARG A 88 14.57 4.29 -3.13
N GLY A 89 15.15 5.45 -3.44
CA GLY A 89 14.62 6.44 -4.38
C GLY A 89 13.32 7.11 -3.95
N ASP A 90 12.84 8.02 -4.80
CA ASP A 90 11.59 8.75 -4.59
C ASP A 90 10.55 8.31 -5.63
N PRO A 91 9.66 7.35 -5.29
CA PRO A 91 8.66 6.86 -6.21
C PRO A 91 7.64 7.96 -6.54
N LYS A 92 7.14 7.95 -7.77
CA LYS A 92 6.04 8.83 -8.18
C LYS A 92 4.78 8.50 -7.38
N TYR A 93 3.91 9.48 -7.19
CA TYR A 93 2.62 9.30 -6.52
C TYR A 93 1.82 8.11 -7.08
N THR A 94 1.75 7.98 -8.41
CA THR A 94 1.02 6.87 -9.05
C THR A 94 1.60 5.52 -8.67
N THR A 95 2.92 5.39 -8.63
CA THR A 95 3.61 4.17 -8.17
C THR A 95 3.26 3.82 -6.72
N VAL A 96 3.29 4.81 -5.82
CA VAL A 96 2.92 4.59 -4.42
C VAL A 96 1.46 4.15 -4.34
N MET A 97 0.57 4.78 -5.10
CA MET A 97 -0.85 4.44 -5.14
C MET A 97 -1.10 3.01 -5.65
N SER A 98 -0.44 2.55 -6.72
CA SER A 98 -0.61 1.17 -7.20
C SER A 98 -0.12 0.15 -6.16
N ILE A 99 1.00 0.45 -5.49
CA ILE A 99 1.56 -0.43 -4.45
C ILE A 99 0.64 -0.46 -3.23
N MET A 100 0.16 0.69 -2.74
CA MET A 100 -0.74 0.71 -1.59
C MET A 100 -2.07 0.01 -1.89
N ARG A 101 -2.61 0.14 -3.11
CA ARG A 101 -3.82 -0.60 -3.49
C ARG A 101 -3.61 -2.12 -3.48
N TRP A 102 -2.41 -2.59 -3.82
CA TRP A 102 -2.04 -3.99 -3.68
C TRP A 102 -1.92 -4.40 -2.21
N VAL A 103 -1.27 -3.58 -1.36
CA VAL A 103 -1.18 -3.79 0.10
C VAL A 103 -2.57 -3.94 0.70
N ASP A 104 -3.46 -2.99 0.43
CA ASP A 104 -4.84 -3.01 0.91
C ASP A 104 -5.54 -4.32 0.49
N SER A 105 -5.38 -4.74 -0.78
CA SER A 105 -6.02 -5.97 -1.28
C SER A 105 -5.59 -7.24 -0.56
N LYS A 106 -4.36 -7.29 -0.03
CA LYS A 106 -3.83 -8.43 0.74
C LYS A 106 -4.21 -8.36 2.22
N GLU A 107 -4.29 -7.16 2.79
CA GLU A 107 -4.77 -6.98 4.17
C GLU A 107 -6.26 -7.36 4.29
N PHE A 108 -7.08 -7.04 3.29
CA PHE A 108 -8.49 -7.43 3.29
C PHE A 108 -8.73 -8.92 3.02
N SER A 109 -7.88 -9.59 2.23
CA SER A 109 -8.05 -11.03 1.99
C SER A 109 -7.81 -11.86 3.25
N GLY A 110 -6.90 -11.45 4.13
CA GLY A 110 -6.65 -12.17 5.40
C GLY A 110 -7.73 -11.98 6.48
N SER A 111 -8.65 -11.02 6.31
CA SER A 111 -9.70 -10.74 7.29
C SER A 111 -10.97 -11.59 7.13
N LEU A 112 -11.17 -12.23 5.96
CA LEU A 112 -12.39 -13.00 5.67
C LEU A 112 -12.33 -14.46 6.17
N ASP A 113 -11.16 -14.93 6.61
CA ASP A 113 -10.96 -16.32 7.04
C ASP A 113 -11.31 -16.58 8.51
N ASN A 114 -11.73 -15.57 9.28
CA ASN A 114 -12.00 -15.68 10.72
C ASN A 114 -13.46 -16.03 11.09
N ASN A 115 -14.28 -16.55 10.16
CA ASN A 115 -15.67 -16.93 10.46
C ASN A 115 -16.08 -18.26 9.81
N ALA A 116 -15.37 -19.33 10.15
CA ALA A 116 -15.81 -20.70 9.96
C ALA A 116 -15.70 -21.45 11.30
N GLU A 117 -16.66 -21.20 12.21
CA GLU A 117 -16.99 -22.10 13.32
C GLU A 117 -18.47 -22.48 13.23
#